data_AF-A0AAW4PAG3-F1
#
_entry.id   AF-A0AAW4PAG3-F1
#
_cell.length_a   1.000
_cell.length_b   1.000
_cell.length_c   1.000
_cell.angle_alpha   90.00
_cell.angle_beta   90.00
_cell.angle_gamma   90.00
#
_symmetry.space_group_name_H-M   'P 1'
#
loop_
_entity.id
_entity.type
_entity.pdbx_description
1 polymer ?
#
loop_
_entity_poly.entity_id
_entity_poly.type
_entity_poly.pdbx_seq_one_letter_code
_entity_poly.pdbx_strand_id
1 'polypeptide(L)'
;MTAAHTRRVVLTGIVLLLALGASGCLTLQPTVAGPSDSAVFDGISTSEPWSSGHVTTTVKLSEAATTDKGVTKLTVVDASGESYDTATLDSGQTTTTMFFPTNQTSTLLATNTVNGTVVEKRSVTTSGNKLI
;
A
#
# COMPACT_ATOMS: atom_id res chain seq x y z
N MET A 1 -30.85 -56.68 -11.26
CA MET A 1 -30.14 -56.15 -10.08
C MET A 1 -29.35 -54.92 -10.51
N THR A 2 -29.99 -53.75 -10.52
CA THR A 2 -29.50 -52.54 -11.22
C THR A 2 -29.79 -51.32 -10.35
N ALA A 3 -29.23 -51.29 -9.14
CA ALA A 3 -29.44 -50.16 -8.21
C ALA A 3 -28.20 -49.80 -7.37
N ALA A 4 -27.18 -50.67 -7.30
CA ALA A 4 -26.03 -50.45 -6.43
C ALA A 4 -24.90 -49.62 -7.06
N HIS A 5 -24.79 -49.60 -8.40
CA HIS A 5 -23.67 -48.94 -9.10
C HIS A 5 -23.85 -47.42 -9.21
N THR A 6 -25.08 -46.97 -9.46
CA THR A 6 -25.40 -45.54 -9.65
C THR A 6 -25.20 -44.71 -8.37
N ARG A 7 -25.45 -45.27 -7.18
CA ARG A 7 -25.30 -44.55 -5.90
C ARG A 7 -23.85 -44.29 -5.51
N ARG A 8 -22.90 -45.18 -5.87
CA ARG A 8 -21.48 -45.00 -5.54
C ARG A 8 -20.81 -43.95 -6.41
N VAL A 9 -21.19 -43.83 -7.68
CA VAL A 9 -20.62 -42.83 -8.59
C VAL A 9 -21.05 -41.40 -8.24
N VAL A 10 -22.30 -41.23 -7.80
CA VAL A 10 -22.85 -39.91 -7.43
C VAL A 10 -22.19 -39.35 -6.15
N LEU A 11 -21.89 -40.19 -5.16
CA LEU A 11 -21.24 -39.77 -3.92
C LEU A 11 -19.79 -39.32 -4.13
N THR A 12 -19.03 -40.01 -5.00
CA THR A 12 -17.63 -39.65 -5.29
C THR A 12 -17.53 -38.36 -6.11
N GLY A 13 -18.51 -38.06 -6.96
CA GLY A 13 -18.56 -36.82 -7.74
C GLY A 13 -18.78 -35.56 -6.90
N ILE A 14 -19.58 -35.65 -5.83
CA ILE A 14 -19.91 -34.52 -4.95
C ILE A 14 -18.70 -34.09 -4.11
N VAL A 15 -17.88 -35.05 -3.64
CA VAL A 15 -16.68 -34.74 -2.84
C VAL A 15 -15.60 -34.01 -3.67
N LEU A 16 -15.49 -34.31 -4.97
CA LEU A 16 -14.50 -33.65 -5.84
C LEU A 16 -14.86 -32.18 -6.14
N LEU A 17 -16.16 -31.87 -6.29
CA LEU A 17 -16.65 -30.52 -6.53
C LEU A 17 -16.52 -29.60 -5.29
N LEU A 18 -16.59 -30.15 -4.08
CA LEU A 18 -16.39 -29.40 -2.83
C LEU A 18 -14.91 -29.05 -2.56
N ALA A 19 -13.96 -29.86 -3.05
CA ALA A 19 -12.52 -29.61 -2.86
C ALA A 19 -11.96 -28.50 -3.77
N LEU A 20 -12.56 -28.29 -4.95
CA LEU A 20 -12.12 -27.29 -5.92
C LEU A 20 -12.63 -25.87 -5.64
N GLY A 21 -13.59 -25.71 -4.71
CA GLY A 21 -14.15 -24.41 -4.34
C GLY A 21 -13.36 -23.67 -3.25
N ALA A 22 -12.41 -24.33 -2.58
CA ALA A 22 -11.66 -23.76 -1.46
C ALA A 22 -10.19 -23.40 -1.80
N SER A 23 -9.76 -23.56 -3.05
CA SER A 23 -8.53 -22.96 -3.57
C SER A 23 -8.74 -21.50 -3.98
N GLY A 24 -9.52 -20.75 -3.19
CA GLY A 24 -9.59 -19.31 -3.29
C GLY A 24 -8.22 -18.78 -2.88
N CYS A 25 -7.43 -18.35 -3.86
CA CYS A 25 -6.20 -17.60 -3.59
C CYS A 25 -6.62 -16.38 -2.76
N LEU A 26 -6.23 -16.34 -1.48
CA LEU A 26 -6.45 -15.17 -0.64
C LEU A 26 -5.65 -14.03 -1.26
N THR A 27 -6.32 -13.15 -2.01
CA THR A 27 -5.68 -11.96 -2.56
C THR A 27 -5.43 -11.00 -1.41
N LEU A 28 -4.20 -11.00 -0.89
CA LEU A 28 -3.76 -10.05 0.13
C LEU A 28 -3.49 -8.71 -0.54
N GLN A 29 -4.54 -7.94 -0.78
CA GLN A 29 -4.45 -6.64 -1.44
C GLN A 29 -4.38 -5.52 -0.40
N PRO A 30 -3.20 -4.94 -0.14
CA PRO A 30 -3.09 -3.71 0.64
C PRO A 30 -3.78 -2.55 -0.08
N THR A 31 -4.56 -1.80 0.68
CA THR A 31 -5.15 -0.53 0.25
C THR A 31 -4.39 0.61 0.91
N VAL A 32 -4.13 1.67 0.14
CA VAL A 32 -3.59 2.93 0.65
C VAL A 32 -4.60 4.03 0.41
N ALA A 33 -4.99 4.72 1.48
CA ALA A 33 -5.78 5.93 1.44
C ALA A 33 -4.83 7.12 1.62
N GLY A 34 -4.71 7.92 0.57
CA GLY A 34 -3.78 9.04 0.49
C GLY A 34 -4.39 10.40 0.80
N PRO A 35 -3.55 11.45 0.73
CA PRO A 35 -4.03 12.82 0.86
C PRO A 35 -4.98 13.19 -0.29
N SER A 36 -6.14 13.74 0.07
CA SER A 36 -7.00 14.49 -0.85
C SER A 36 -6.63 15.98 -0.80
N ASP A 37 -6.78 16.68 -1.93
CA ASP A 37 -6.60 18.15 -2.03
C ASP A 37 -5.23 18.63 -1.53
N SER A 38 -4.15 18.08 -2.08
CA SER A 38 -2.79 18.53 -1.78
C SER A 38 -2.19 19.29 -2.96
N ALA A 39 -1.43 20.32 -2.64
CA ALA A 39 -0.71 21.09 -3.64
C ALA A 39 0.73 20.56 -3.83
N VAL A 40 1.18 19.62 -2.98
CA VAL A 40 2.48 18.93 -3.07
C VAL A 40 2.31 17.49 -3.57
N PHE A 41 1.28 16.78 -3.12
CA PHE A 41 1.04 15.37 -3.45
C PHE A 41 -0.11 15.25 -4.45
N ASP A 42 0.19 14.75 -5.65
CA ASP A 42 -0.83 14.46 -6.67
C ASP A 42 -1.55 13.14 -6.39
N GLY A 43 -0.90 12.22 -5.67
CA GLY A 43 -1.52 10.96 -5.30
C GLY A 43 -0.55 9.97 -4.68
N ILE A 44 -1.13 8.88 -4.17
CA ILE A 44 -0.39 7.73 -3.67
C ILE A 44 -1.11 6.46 -4.11
N SER A 45 -0.34 5.45 -4.49
CA SER A 45 -0.87 4.15 -4.88
C SER A 45 0.00 3.03 -4.36
N THR A 46 -0.60 1.87 -4.14
CA THR A 46 0.12 0.64 -3.82
C THR A 46 0.85 0.14 -5.06
N SER A 47 2.14 -0.20 -4.96
CA SER A 47 2.90 -0.79 -6.06
C SER A 47 2.98 -2.32 -5.99
N GLU A 48 2.96 -2.91 -4.79
CA GLU A 48 3.13 -4.36 -4.58
C GLU A 48 2.23 -4.89 -3.44
N PRO A 49 1.94 -6.21 -3.39
CA PRO A 49 1.38 -6.86 -2.22
C PRO A 49 2.26 -6.68 -0.97
N TRP A 50 1.72 -6.97 0.22
CA TRP A 50 2.48 -6.84 1.47
C TRP A 50 3.85 -7.52 1.39
N SER A 51 4.89 -6.81 1.81
CA SER A 51 6.23 -7.37 2.01
C SER A 51 6.68 -7.03 3.42
N SER A 52 7.14 -8.03 4.18
CA SER A 52 7.93 -7.85 5.40
C SER A 52 7.44 -6.78 6.40
N GLY A 53 6.13 -6.64 6.60
CA GLY A 53 5.55 -5.67 7.55
C GLY A 53 5.44 -4.23 7.05
N HIS A 54 5.50 -4.01 5.74
CA HIS A 54 5.20 -2.73 5.09
C HIS A 54 4.38 -2.89 3.80
N VAL A 55 3.88 -1.76 3.31
CA VAL A 55 3.32 -1.57 1.97
C VAL A 55 4.31 -0.76 1.15
N THR A 56 4.72 -1.30 0.01
CA THR A 56 5.44 -0.53 -1.01
C THR A 56 4.44 0.36 -1.74
N THR A 57 4.69 1.66 -1.72
CA THR A 57 3.80 2.66 -2.32
C THR A 57 4.56 3.53 -3.31
N THR A 58 3.90 3.93 -4.38
CA THR A 58 4.35 5.00 -5.25
C THR A 58 3.70 6.29 -4.79
N VAL A 59 4.51 7.26 -4.39
CA VAL A 59 4.09 8.63 -4.08
C VAL A 59 4.32 9.48 -5.32
N LYS A 60 3.25 10.12 -5.79
CA LYS A 60 3.30 11.08 -6.89
C LYS A 60 3.20 12.50 -6.32
N LEU A 61 4.11 13.35 -6.77
CA LEU A 61 4.23 14.74 -6.41
C LEU A 61 3.79 15.62 -7.58
N SER A 62 3.29 16.81 -7.27
CA SER A 62 3.08 17.84 -8.27
C SER A 62 4.43 18.29 -8.84
N GLU A 63 4.47 18.72 -10.10
CA GLU A 63 5.71 19.25 -10.71
C GLU A 63 6.30 20.40 -9.90
N ALA A 64 5.43 21.29 -9.39
CA ALA A 64 5.82 22.42 -8.55
C ALA A 64 6.36 22.01 -7.17
N ALA A 65 6.18 20.76 -6.72
CA ALA A 65 6.63 20.31 -5.40
C ALA A 65 8.16 20.39 -5.27
N THR A 66 8.88 19.82 -6.23
CA THR A 66 10.35 19.70 -6.18
C THR A 66 11.08 20.85 -6.90
N THR A 67 10.36 21.69 -7.64
CA THR A 67 10.91 22.90 -8.29
C THR A 67 10.60 24.16 -7.47
N ASP A 68 9.33 24.55 -7.37
CA ASP A 68 8.93 25.85 -6.85
C ASP A 68 8.78 25.85 -5.33
N LYS A 69 8.28 24.73 -4.78
CA LYS A 69 8.04 24.57 -3.34
C LYS A 69 9.27 24.02 -2.61
N GLY A 70 10.29 23.59 -3.36
CA GLY A 70 11.57 23.15 -2.83
C GLY A 70 11.49 21.92 -1.93
N VAL A 71 10.54 21.01 -2.16
CA VAL A 71 10.52 19.72 -1.48
C VAL A 71 11.72 18.91 -1.96
N THR A 72 12.61 18.56 -1.03
CA THR A 72 13.84 17.80 -1.32
C THR A 72 13.91 16.50 -0.53
N LYS A 73 13.02 16.31 0.45
CA LYS A 73 12.95 15.06 1.23
C LYS A 73 11.53 14.74 1.65
N LEU A 74 11.16 13.49 1.49
CA LEU A 74 9.97 12.90 2.09
C LEU A 74 10.34 12.07 3.31
N THR A 75 9.45 12.03 4.29
CA THR A 75 9.59 11.20 5.49
C THR A 75 8.24 10.62 5.88
N VAL A 76 8.17 9.31 6.04
CA VAL A 76 7.04 8.63 6.66
C VAL A 76 7.31 8.52 8.14
N VAL A 77 6.41 9.06 8.95
CA VAL A 77 6.44 8.96 10.41
C VAL A 77 5.31 8.02 10.81
N ASP A 78 5.63 6.99 11.58
CA ASP A 78 4.65 6.00 12.01
C ASP A 78 3.73 6.51 13.14
N ALA A 79 2.82 5.66 13.61
CA ALA A 79 1.89 6.01 14.68
C ALA A 79 2.56 6.26 16.04
N SER A 80 3.79 5.77 16.26
CA SER A 80 4.58 6.03 17.46
C SER A 80 5.29 7.39 17.43
N GLY A 81 5.33 8.03 16.25
CA GLY A 81 6.05 9.28 16.02
C GLY A 81 7.49 9.08 15.57
N GLU A 82 7.91 7.84 15.30
CA GLU A 82 9.24 7.52 14.81
C GLU A 82 9.32 7.61 13.28
N SER A 83 10.50 7.95 12.77
CA SER A 83 10.76 7.95 11.33
C SER A 83 10.80 6.51 10.84
N TYR A 84 9.86 6.15 9.98
CA TYR A 84 9.72 4.82 9.41
C TYR A 84 10.53 4.67 8.12
N ASP A 85 10.39 5.63 7.21
CA ASP A 85 11.07 5.63 5.92
C ASP A 85 11.37 7.05 5.45
N THR A 86 12.42 7.21 4.63
CA THR A 86 12.84 8.51 4.11
C THR A 86 13.32 8.38 2.67
N ALA A 87 12.94 9.34 1.84
CA ALA A 87 13.44 9.46 0.47
C ALA A 87 13.93 10.88 0.21
N THR A 88 15.14 11.00 -0.35
CA THR A 88 15.63 12.26 -0.91
C THR A 88 15.11 12.39 -2.33
N LEU A 89 14.77 13.61 -2.74
CA LEU A 89 14.25 13.91 -4.06
C LEU A 89 15.21 14.83 -4.80
N ASP A 90 15.42 14.52 -6.08
CA ASP A 90 16.09 15.43 -7.00
C ASP A 90 15.11 16.51 -7.49
N SER A 91 15.67 17.66 -7.89
CA SER A 91 14.88 18.74 -8.49
C SER A 91 14.17 18.25 -9.75
N GLY A 92 12.86 18.47 -9.84
CA GLY A 92 12.01 18.02 -10.95
C GLY A 92 11.56 16.55 -10.85
N GLN A 93 11.99 15.80 -9.83
CA GLN A 93 11.47 14.47 -9.57
C GLN A 93 10.00 14.57 -9.13
N THR A 94 9.11 13.82 -9.79
CA THR A 94 7.66 13.84 -9.52
C THR A 94 7.13 12.52 -8.97
N THR A 95 7.96 11.49 -8.91
CA THR A 95 7.57 10.18 -8.39
C THR A 95 8.69 9.59 -7.54
N THR A 96 8.31 8.91 -6.47
CA THR A 96 9.24 8.11 -5.66
C THR A 96 8.52 6.93 -5.05
N THR A 97 9.26 5.87 -4.78
CA THR A 97 8.78 4.74 -3.97
C THR A 97 9.03 5.03 -2.50
N MET A 98 8.07 4.71 -1.65
CA MET A 98 8.17 4.81 -0.19
C MET A 98 7.51 3.62 0.48
N PHE A 99 7.98 3.30 1.68
CA PHE A 99 7.43 2.25 2.52
C PHE A 99 6.53 2.82 3.62
N PHE A 100 5.34 2.26 3.74
CA PHE A 100 4.40 2.60 4.82
C PHE A 100 4.18 1.39 5.72
N PRO A 101 4.13 1.56 7.05
CA PRO A 101 3.81 0.48 7.97
C PRO A 101 2.38 0.00 7.72
N THR A 102 2.12 -1.28 7.97
CA THR A 102 0.83 -1.92 7.65
C THR A 102 -0.25 -1.64 8.68
N ASN A 103 -1.50 -1.50 8.24
CA ASN A 103 -2.70 -1.46 9.09
C ASN A 103 -2.67 -0.34 10.13
N GLN A 104 -2.12 0.81 9.74
CA GLN A 104 -2.08 1.99 10.60
C GLN A 104 -2.09 3.29 9.78
N THR A 105 -2.38 4.38 10.47
CA THR A 105 -2.23 5.73 9.93
C THR A 105 -0.82 6.24 10.22
N SER A 106 -0.15 6.73 9.19
CA SER A 106 1.17 7.36 9.26
C SER A 106 1.10 8.80 8.77
N THR A 107 2.10 9.60 9.12
CA THR A 107 2.24 10.97 8.61
C THR A 107 3.31 11.01 7.52
N LEU A 108 2.94 11.41 6.32
CA LEU A 108 3.86 11.74 5.24
C LEU A 108 4.24 13.22 5.32
N LEU A 109 5.52 13.49 5.49
CA LEU A 109 6.11 14.82 5.57
C LEU A 109 6.85 15.15 4.28
N ALA A 110 6.57 16.32 3.72
CA ALA A 110 7.36 16.92 2.65
C ALA A 110 8.21 18.04 3.25
N THR A 111 9.53 17.97 3.10
CA THR A 111 10.47 18.91 3.71
C THR A 111 11.41 19.51 2.69
N ASN A 112 11.75 20.78 2.91
CA ASN A 112 12.85 21.46 2.25
C ASN A 112 14.06 21.39 3.17
N THR A 113 15.04 20.57 2.80
CA THR A 113 16.25 20.34 3.60
C THR A 113 17.25 21.49 3.52
N VAL A 114 17.12 22.41 2.55
CA VAL A 114 18.01 23.57 2.41
C VAL A 114 17.74 24.58 3.53
N ASN A 115 16.47 24.80 3.87
CA ASN A 115 16.07 25.75 4.92
C ASN A 115 15.49 25.07 6.17
N GLY A 116 15.38 23.74 6.18
CA GLY A 116 14.87 22.95 7.30
C GLY A 116 13.36 23.03 7.52
N THR A 117 12.60 23.54 6.55
CA THR A 117 11.16 23.75 6.72
C THR A 117 10.34 22.54 6.30
N VAL A 118 9.20 22.34 6.97
CA VAL A 118 8.17 21.40 6.51
C VAL A 118 7.25 22.14 5.57
N VAL A 119 7.22 21.72 4.32
CA VAL A 119 6.39 22.30 3.26
C VAL A 119 4.95 21.83 3.41
N GLU A 120 4.75 20.53 3.64
CA GLU A 120 3.41 19.96 3.83
C GLU A 120 3.45 18.69 4.70
N LYS A 121 2.35 18.42 5.40
CA LYS A 121 2.14 17.20 6.19
C LYS A 121 0.80 16.58 5.83
N ARG A 122 0.76 15.27 5.65
CA ARG A 122 -0.47 14.55 5.31
C ARG A 122 -0.56 13.21 6.01
N SER A 123 -1.78 12.86 6.41
CA SER A 123 -2.07 11.51 6.90
C SER A 123 -2.23 10.55 5.73
N VAL A 124 -1.65 9.37 5.86
CA VAL A 124 -1.79 8.24 4.94
C VAL A 124 -2.17 7.02 5.75
N THR A 125 -3.27 6.36 5.38
CA THR A 125 -3.72 5.15 6.07
C THR A 125 -3.50 3.95 5.15
N THR A 126 -2.79 2.95 5.64
CA THR A 126 -2.71 1.64 5.00
C THR A 126 -3.67 0.68 5.68
N SER A 127 -4.31 -0.19 4.90
CA SER A 127 -5.24 -1.20 5.41
C SER A 127 -5.24 -2.46 4.54
N GLY A 128 -5.73 -3.55 5.11
CA GLY A 128 -6.02 -4.80 4.38
C GLY A 128 -5.61 -6.03 5.19
N ASN A 129 -5.86 -7.21 4.61
CA ASN A 129 -5.64 -8.46 5.32
C ASN A 129 -4.15 -8.82 5.31
N LYS A 130 -3.54 -8.99 6.50
CA LYS A 130 -2.17 -9.48 6.68
C LYS A 130 -2.17 -11.01 6.80
N LEU A 131 -1.17 -11.68 6.23
CA LEU A 131 -0.82 -13.05 6.63
C LEU A 131 -0.23 -13.01 8.05
N ILE A 132 -0.99 -13.51 9.02
CA ILE A 132 -0.52 -13.77 10.38
C ILE A 132 0.57 -14.85 10.39
#